data_AF-A0A2V7JAM4-F1
#
_entry.id   AF-A0A2V7JAM4-F1
#
_cell.length_a   1.000
_cell.length_b   1.000
_cell.length_c   1.000
_cell.angle_alpha   90.00
_cell.angle_beta   90.00
_cell.angle_gamma   90.00
#
_symmetry.space_group_name_H-M   'P 1'
#
loop_
_entity.id
_entity.type
_entity.pdbx_description
1 polymer ?
#
loop_
_entity_poly.entity_id
_entity_poly.type
_entity_poly.pdbx_seq_one_letter_code
_entity_poly.pdbx_strand_id
1 'polypeptide(L)'
;MGESPEGSAAWSSPWAVTILTGALFGTVMLANVWRVIWPKQKIVIASAVAAASGGQANAAAPAAGRRAFLASRTNVVFSIPMLFFMGAASHLTVPGGGNRLAYWIALFVLVALIEINALTATTGPTTKPIEKISGVIITGFVVWAIVYYGLVRAFLAP
;
A
#
# COMPACT_ATOMS: atom_id res chain seq x y z
N MET A 1 28.86 -2.96 -7.43
CA MET A 1 27.98 -1.78 -7.42
C MET A 1 28.05 -1.18 -8.81
N GLY A 2 26.97 -1.26 -9.60
CA GLY A 2 26.97 -0.69 -10.94
C GLY A 2 26.82 0.82 -10.83
N GLU A 3 27.91 1.55 -11.07
CA GLU A 3 27.92 3.00 -11.17
C GLU A 3 26.86 3.42 -12.20
N SER A 4 26.01 4.36 -11.81
CA SER A 4 25.03 4.96 -12.71
C SER A 4 25.79 5.76 -13.78
N PRO A 5 25.48 5.64 -15.08
CA PRO A 5 26.22 6.35 -16.13
C PRO A 5 26.26 7.85 -15.83
N GLU A 6 27.44 8.45 -16.02
CA GLU A 6 27.69 9.86 -15.70
C GLU A 6 26.62 10.75 -16.35
N GLY A 7 25.84 11.47 -15.52
CA GLY A 7 24.71 12.30 -15.96
C GLY A 7 23.31 11.71 -15.69
N SER A 8 23.20 10.47 -15.20
CA SER A 8 21.91 9.90 -14.79
C SER A 8 21.51 10.41 -13.40
N ALA A 9 20.28 10.92 -13.27
CA ALA A 9 19.78 11.48 -12.01
C ALA A 9 19.88 10.43 -10.89
N ALA A 10 20.26 10.83 -9.67
CA ALA A 10 20.45 9.92 -8.53
C ALA A 10 19.24 9.00 -8.26
N TRP A 11 18.03 9.47 -8.61
CA TRP A 11 16.75 8.77 -8.56
C TRP A 11 16.62 7.56 -9.51
N SER A 12 17.52 7.48 -10.50
CA SER A 12 17.62 6.40 -11.48
C SER A 12 18.70 5.37 -11.13
N SER A 13 19.34 5.45 -9.97
CA SER A 13 20.19 4.34 -9.52
C SER A 13 19.34 3.10 -9.18
N PRO A 14 19.87 1.87 -9.33
CA PRO A 14 19.15 0.65 -8.93
C PRO A 14 18.75 0.66 -7.45
N TRP A 15 19.62 1.21 -6.60
CA TRP A 15 19.33 1.50 -5.20
C TRP A 15 18.13 2.44 -5.04
N ALA A 16 18.13 3.58 -5.75
CA ALA A 16 17.05 4.55 -5.67
C ALA A 16 15.71 3.96 -6.14
N VAL A 17 15.70 3.21 -7.23
CA VAL A 17 14.46 2.53 -7.67
C VAL A 17 13.96 1.56 -6.59
N THR A 18 14.87 0.83 -5.94
CA THR A 18 14.51 -0.11 -4.85
C THR A 18 13.88 0.63 -3.67
N ILE A 19 14.56 1.65 -3.13
CA ILE A 19 14.08 2.38 -1.95
C ILE A 19 12.79 3.16 -2.26
N LEU A 20 12.70 3.78 -3.44
CA LEU A 20 11.53 4.58 -3.86
C LEU A 20 10.31 3.70 -4.09
N THR A 21 10.48 2.45 -4.52
CA THR A 21 9.39 1.48 -4.62
C THR A 21 8.76 1.26 -3.24
N GLY A 22 9.58 1.06 -2.21
CA GLY A 22 9.09 0.97 -0.83
C GLY A 22 8.47 2.28 -0.33
N ALA A 23 9.13 3.41 -0.61
CA ALA A 23 8.65 4.73 -0.22
C ALA A 23 7.28 5.07 -0.84
N LEU A 24 6.99 4.61 -2.06
CA LEU A 24 5.68 4.78 -2.70
C LEU A 24 4.56 4.11 -1.88
N PHE A 25 4.74 2.84 -1.50
CA PHE A 25 3.78 2.14 -0.65
C PHE A 25 3.58 2.87 0.69
N GLY A 26 4.67 3.31 1.34
CA GLY A 26 4.60 4.08 2.58
C GLY A 26 3.86 5.42 2.43
N THR A 27 4.07 6.10 1.29
CA THR A 27 3.41 7.38 1.00
C THR A 27 1.91 7.21 0.78
N VAL A 28 1.49 6.16 0.07
CA VAL A 28 0.07 5.83 -0.10
C VAL A 28 -0.57 5.45 1.23
N MET A 29 0.12 4.65 2.05
CA MET A 29 -0.36 4.32 3.39
C MET A 29 -0.58 5.55 4.26
N LEU A 30 0.34 6.53 4.23
CA LEU A 30 0.20 7.81 4.93
C LEU A 30 -1.03 8.59 4.43
N ALA A 31 -1.21 8.64 3.11
CA ALA A 31 -2.38 9.27 2.51
C ALA A 31 -3.70 8.61 2.95
N ASN A 32 -3.72 7.28 3.09
CA ASN A 32 -4.89 6.52 3.57
C ASN A 32 -5.21 6.83 5.04
N VAL A 33 -4.17 6.97 5.88
CA VAL A 33 -4.34 7.35 7.28
C VAL A 33 -5.00 8.71 7.39
N TRP A 34 -4.49 9.70 6.67
CA TRP A 34 -5.02 11.06 6.77
C TRP A 34 -6.38 11.17 6.08
N ARG A 35 -6.53 10.78 4.81
CA ARG A 35 -7.75 11.06 4.05
C ARG A 35 -8.94 10.18 4.43
N VAL A 36 -8.68 8.95 4.90
CA VAL A 36 -9.75 7.95 5.09
C VAL A 36 -9.87 7.55 6.54
N ILE A 37 -8.81 7.02 7.14
CA ILE A 37 -8.88 6.38 8.46
C ILE A 37 -9.23 7.42 9.53
N TRP A 38 -8.49 8.53 9.60
CA TRP A 38 -8.65 9.52 10.66
C TRP A 38 -10.02 10.22 10.65
N PRO A 39 -10.53 10.75 9.53
CA PRO A 39 -11.87 11.36 9.47
C PRO A 39 -12.98 10.38 9.85
N LYS A 40 -12.88 9.11 9.44
CA LYS A 40 -13.88 8.09 9.78
C LYS A 40 -13.79 7.67 11.25
N GLN A 41 -12.57 7.57 11.79
CA GLN A 41 -12.38 7.32 13.23
C GLN A 41 -12.93 8.44 14.10
N LYS A 42 -12.82 9.71 13.71
CA LYS A 42 -13.46 10.82 14.43
C LYS A 42 -14.98 10.63 14.58
N ILE A 43 -15.66 10.16 13.54
CA ILE A 43 -17.11 9.89 13.57
C ILE A 43 -17.42 8.77 14.57
N VAL A 44 -16.63 7.70 14.55
CA VAL A 44 -16.80 6.55 15.46
C VAL A 44 -16.55 6.97 16.92
N ILE A 45 -15.48 7.74 17.17
CA ILE A 45 -15.14 8.24 18.50
C ILE A 45 -16.23 9.17 19.03
N ALA A 46 -16.71 10.12 18.22
CA ALA A 46 -17.80 11.02 18.60
C ALA A 46 -19.08 10.25 18.94
N SER A 47 -19.39 9.20 18.18
CA SER A 47 -20.53 8.31 18.47
C SER A 47 -20.37 7.56 19.79
N ALA A 48 -19.16 7.07 20.09
CA ALA A 48 -18.89 6.36 21.33
C ALA A 48 -19.00 7.28 22.55
N VAL A 49 -18.50 8.52 22.44
CA VAL A 49 -18.63 9.54 23.49
C VAL A 49 -20.10 9.89 23.73
N ALA A 50 -20.89 10.13 22.67
CA ALA A 50 -22.31 10.44 22.80
C ALA A 50 -23.10 9.31 23.47
N ALA A 51 -22.83 8.06 23.10
CA ALA A 51 -23.45 6.89 23.73
C ALA A 51 -23.07 6.74 25.21
N ALA A 52 -21.80 6.97 25.56
CA ALA A 52 -21.33 6.92 26.95
C ALA A 52 -21.97 7.99 27.84
N SER A 53 -22.34 9.14 27.28
CA SER A 53 -23.05 10.22 27.98
C SER A 53 -24.58 10.03 28.02
N GLY A 54 -25.10 8.86 27.63
CA GLY A 54 -26.54 8.57 27.60
C GLY A 54 -27.29 9.13 26.39
N GLY A 55 -26.57 9.66 25.39
CA GLY A 55 -27.13 10.11 24.11
C GLY A 55 -27.29 8.98 23.09
N GLN A 56 -27.95 9.28 21.96
CA GLN A 56 -28.08 8.32 20.87
C GLN A 56 -26.77 8.18 20.08
N ALA A 57 -26.41 6.94 19.74
CA ALA A 57 -25.27 6.65 18.87
C ALA A 57 -25.51 7.17 17.44
N ASN A 58 -24.46 7.66 16.79
CA ASN A 58 -24.54 8.15 15.42
C ASN A 58 -24.77 6.98 14.46
N ALA A 59 -25.87 7.03 13.70
CA ALA A 59 -26.23 6.02 12.71
C ALA A 59 -25.16 5.81 11.60
N ALA A 60 -24.29 6.80 11.35
CA ALA A 60 -23.20 6.70 10.40
C ALA A 60 -21.94 6.01 10.96
N ALA A 61 -21.84 5.83 12.28
CA ALA A 61 -20.65 5.27 12.93
C ALA A 61 -20.31 3.84 12.49
N PRO A 62 -21.28 2.90 12.32
CA PRO A 62 -20.97 1.56 11.84
C PRO A 62 -20.33 1.55 10.44
N ALA A 63 -20.89 2.32 9.51
CA ALA A 63 -20.37 2.44 8.15
C ALA A 63 -18.98 3.12 8.12
N ALA A 64 -18.78 4.14 8.95
CA ALA A 64 -17.49 4.80 9.10
C ALA A 64 -16.42 3.87 9.68
N GLY A 65 -16.75 3.13 10.74
CA GLY A 65 -15.86 2.15 11.36
C GLY A 65 -15.46 1.04 10.39
N ARG A 66 -16.43 0.52 9.62
CA ARG A 66 -16.17 -0.48 8.58
C ARG A 66 -15.18 0.02 7.51
N ARG A 67 -15.32 1.27 7.06
CA ARG A 67 -14.39 1.87 6.09
C ARG A 67 -12.99 2.07 6.67
N ALA A 68 -12.88 2.60 7.88
CA ALA A 68 -11.59 2.77 8.55
C ALA A 68 -10.87 1.43 8.75
N PHE A 69 -11.62 0.38 9.07
CA PHE A 69 -11.10 -0.96 9.25
C PHE A 69 -10.54 -1.57 7.96
N LEU A 70 -11.28 -1.48 6.84
CA LEU A 70 -10.81 -1.96 5.55
C LEU A 70 -9.55 -1.22 5.10
N ALA A 71 -9.54 0.12 5.20
CA ALA A 71 -8.38 0.94 4.86
C ALA A 71 -7.14 0.59 5.70
N SER A 72 -7.31 0.36 7.01
CA SER A 72 -6.23 -0.08 7.89
C SER A 72 -5.60 -1.40 7.45
N ARG A 73 -6.42 -2.34 6.96
CA ARG A 73 -5.94 -3.65 6.50
C ARG A 73 -5.26 -3.59 5.14
N THR A 74 -5.73 -2.74 4.23
CA THR A 74 -4.97 -2.43 3.00
C THR A 74 -3.60 -1.85 3.33
N ASN A 75 -3.50 -1.00 4.36
CA ASN A 75 -2.20 -0.51 4.82
C ASN A 75 -1.29 -1.62 5.35
N VAL A 76 -1.84 -2.65 6.02
CA VAL A 76 -1.06 -3.84 6.43
C VAL A 76 -0.64 -4.68 5.21
N VAL A 77 -1.49 -4.82 4.19
CA VAL A 77 -1.11 -5.47 2.92
C VAL A 77 0.07 -4.74 2.29
N PHE A 78 0.06 -3.41 2.28
CA PHE A 78 1.14 -2.58 1.72
C PHE A 78 2.41 -2.53 2.57
N SER A 79 2.34 -2.78 3.89
CA SER A 79 3.54 -2.74 4.73
C SER A 79 4.53 -3.87 4.40
N ILE A 80 4.05 -5.04 3.96
CA ILE A 80 4.89 -6.17 3.55
C ILE A 80 5.81 -5.81 2.36
N PRO A 81 5.29 -5.41 1.17
CA PRO A 81 6.14 -5.00 0.07
C PRO A 81 6.96 -3.75 0.43
N MET A 82 6.41 -2.79 1.18
CA MET A 82 7.15 -1.61 1.62
C MET A 82 8.43 -1.96 2.39
N LEU A 83 8.28 -2.75 3.47
CA LEU A 83 9.41 -3.14 4.32
C LEU A 83 10.43 -3.99 3.55
N PHE A 84 9.94 -4.87 2.67
CA PHE A 84 10.82 -5.66 1.81
C PHE A 84 11.67 -4.76 0.92
N PHE A 85 11.07 -3.84 0.16
CA PHE A 85 11.83 -2.98 -0.77
C PHE A 85 12.74 -2.00 -0.02
N MET A 86 12.31 -1.47 1.13
CA MET A 86 13.18 -0.60 1.93
C MET A 86 14.39 -1.36 2.51
N GLY A 87 14.21 -2.59 2.98
CA GLY A 87 15.32 -3.43 3.44
C GLY A 87 16.19 -3.98 2.30
N ALA A 88 15.58 -4.32 1.16
CA ALA A 88 16.26 -4.82 -0.01
C ALA A 88 17.18 -3.77 -0.65
N ALA A 89 16.93 -2.48 -0.45
CA ALA A 89 17.81 -1.43 -0.96
C ALA A 89 19.26 -1.60 -0.50
N SER A 90 19.51 -2.16 0.69
CA SER A 90 20.87 -2.37 1.20
C SER A 90 21.47 -3.75 0.88
N HIS A 91 20.65 -4.76 0.57
CA HIS A 91 21.07 -6.17 0.50
C HIS A 91 20.72 -6.90 -0.81
N LEU A 92 19.70 -6.42 -1.52
CA LEU A 92 19.15 -7.03 -2.74
C LEU A 92 18.55 -5.94 -3.64
N THR A 93 19.39 -5.01 -4.07
CA THR A 93 18.98 -3.93 -4.98
C THR A 93 18.38 -4.50 -6.26
N VAL A 94 17.27 -3.93 -6.72
CA VAL A 94 16.63 -4.37 -7.97
C VAL A 94 17.58 -4.20 -9.16
N PRO A 95 17.49 -5.05 -10.19
CA PRO A 95 18.28 -4.87 -11.41
C PRO A 95 18.03 -3.50 -12.07
N GLY A 96 19.04 -2.95 -12.75
CA GLY A 96 18.98 -1.61 -13.34
C GLY A 96 18.94 -1.56 -14.87
N GLY A 97 18.88 -2.73 -15.53
CA GLY A 97 19.12 -2.88 -16.97
C GLY A 97 17.90 -2.69 -17.88
N GLY A 98 16.68 -2.83 -17.35
CA GLY A 98 15.46 -2.81 -18.16
C GLY A 98 14.74 -1.44 -18.27
N ASN A 99 13.52 -1.46 -18.83
CA ASN A 99 12.65 -0.30 -19.01
C ASN A 99 12.02 0.20 -17.70
N ARG A 100 12.68 1.18 -17.08
CA ARG A 100 12.26 1.83 -15.82
C ARG A 100 10.96 2.61 -15.91
N LEU A 101 10.67 3.21 -17.07
CA LEU A 101 9.42 3.97 -17.25
C LEU A 101 8.22 3.02 -17.21
N ALA A 102 8.30 1.90 -17.92
CA ALA A 102 7.27 0.86 -17.92
C ALA A 102 7.07 0.28 -16.52
N TYR A 103 8.16 0.05 -15.77
CA TYR A 103 8.10 -0.37 -14.37
C TYR A 103 7.30 0.60 -13.50
N TRP A 104 7.63 1.90 -13.53
CA TRP A 104 6.94 2.90 -12.71
C TRP A 104 5.47 3.04 -13.08
N ILE A 105 5.14 3.06 -14.38
CA ILE A 105 3.75 3.12 -14.84
C ILE A 105 2.98 1.90 -14.31
N ALA A 106 3.52 0.68 -14.49
CA ALA A 106 2.87 -0.54 -14.03
C ALA A 106 2.70 -0.57 -12.50
N LEU A 107 3.69 -0.09 -11.75
CA LEU A 107 3.64 0.00 -10.30
C LEU A 107 2.55 0.99 -9.83
N PHE A 108 2.49 2.18 -10.43
CA PHE A 108 1.44 3.16 -10.10
C PHE A 108 0.05 2.64 -10.44
N VAL A 109 -0.12 1.98 -11.59
CA VAL A 109 -1.39 1.35 -11.98
C VAL A 109 -1.79 0.27 -10.97
N LEU A 110 -0.87 -0.61 -10.57
CA LEU A 110 -1.14 -1.66 -9.58
C LEU A 110 -1.58 -1.05 -8.25
N VAL A 111 -0.84 -0.08 -7.73
CA VAL A 111 -1.14 0.60 -6.47
C VAL A 111 -2.49 1.32 -6.54
N ALA A 112 -2.76 2.02 -7.65
CA ALA A 112 -4.03 2.70 -7.86
C ALA A 112 -5.21 1.71 -7.92
N LEU A 113 -5.06 0.56 -8.59
CA LEU A 113 -6.11 -0.47 -8.65
C LEU A 113 -6.40 -1.05 -7.26
N ILE A 114 -5.37 -1.34 -6.47
CA ILE A 114 -5.55 -1.85 -5.10
C ILE A 114 -6.22 -0.79 -4.22
N GLU A 115 -5.80 0.46 -4.33
CA GLU A 115 -6.36 1.56 -3.55
C GLU A 115 -7.82 1.85 -3.93
N ILE A 116 -8.14 1.90 -5.23
CA ILE A 116 -9.52 2.06 -5.71
C ILE A 116 -10.41 0.93 -5.19
N ASN A 117 -9.94 -0.33 -5.22
CA ASN A 117 -10.67 -1.45 -4.65
C ASN A 117 -10.87 -1.28 -3.13
N ALA A 118 -9.86 -0.82 -2.39
CA ALA A 118 -9.97 -0.57 -0.96
C ALA A 118 -10.97 0.56 -0.61
N LEU A 119 -11.01 1.62 -1.41
CA LEU A 119 -11.89 2.77 -1.20
C LEU A 119 -13.34 2.51 -1.61
N THR A 120 -13.56 1.68 -2.62
CA THR A 120 -14.90 1.41 -3.18
C THR A 120 -15.56 0.20 -2.55
N ALA A 121 -14.82 -0.88 -2.27
CA ALA A 121 -15.41 -2.13 -1.79
C ALA A 121 -15.85 -2.05 -0.33
N THR A 122 -17.16 -2.16 -0.06
CA THR A 122 -17.75 -2.21 1.30
C THR A 122 -17.89 -3.64 1.81
N THR A 123 -18.34 -4.53 0.93
CA THR A 123 -18.63 -5.94 1.14
C THR A 123 -18.58 -6.66 -0.21
N GLY A 124 -17.73 -7.67 -0.35
CA GLY A 124 -17.64 -8.44 -1.59
C GLY A 124 -16.58 -9.55 -1.58
N PRO A 125 -16.44 -10.33 -2.66
CA PRO A 125 -15.43 -11.37 -2.78
C PRO A 125 -14.00 -10.87 -2.59
N THR A 126 -13.75 -9.59 -2.93
CA THR A 126 -12.44 -8.93 -2.80
C THR A 126 -12.13 -8.45 -1.38
N THR A 127 -13.14 -8.24 -0.52
CA THR A 127 -12.94 -7.86 0.90
C THR A 127 -12.90 -9.07 1.84
N LYS A 128 -13.51 -10.20 1.44
CA LYS A 128 -13.55 -11.44 2.24
C LYS A 128 -12.18 -11.96 2.70
N PRO A 129 -11.11 -11.97 1.87
CA PRO A 129 -9.79 -12.40 2.31
C PRO A 129 -9.17 -11.40 3.29
N ILE A 130 -9.30 -10.10 2.98
CA ILE A 130 -8.80 -9.00 3.80
C ILE A 130 -9.58 -8.94 5.12
N GLU A 131 -10.76 -9.55 5.22
CA GLU A 131 -11.51 -9.68 6.46
C GLU A 131 -10.90 -10.66 7.49
N LYS A 132 -9.95 -11.51 7.09
CA LYS A 132 -9.22 -12.40 8.00
C LYS A 132 -7.77 -11.98 8.13
N ILE A 133 -7.19 -12.18 9.33
CA ILE A 133 -5.77 -11.85 9.59
C ILE A 133 -4.85 -12.63 8.64
N SER A 134 -5.09 -13.94 8.49
CA SER A 134 -4.32 -14.78 7.55
C SER A 134 -4.46 -14.30 6.10
N GLY A 135 -5.65 -13.89 5.69
CA GLY A 135 -5.88 -13.41 4.33
C GLY A 135 -5.19 -12.07 4.04
N VAL A 136 -5.10 -11.17 5.02
CA VAL A 136 -4.31 -9.93 4.91
C VAL A 136 -2.82 -10.25 4.69
N ILE A 137 -2.27 -11.16 5.48
CA ILE A 137 -0.85 -11.54 5.38
C ILE A 137 -0.57 -12.19 4.02
N ILE A 138 -1.41 -13.16 3.60
CA ILE A 138 -1.27 -13.81 2.30
C ILE A 138 -1.36 -12.78 1.17
N THR A 139 -2.34 -11.87 1.23
CA THR A 139 -2.49 -10.82 0.21
C THR A 139 -1.27 -9.92 0.14
N GLY A 140 -0.66 -9.56 1.28
CA GLY A 140 0.58 -8.78 1.28
C GLY A 140 1.76 -9.50 0.62
N PHE A 141 1.93 -10.80 0.87
CA PHE A 141 2.93 -11.59 0.16
C PHE A 141 2.61 -11.79 -1.33
N VAL A 142 1.34 -11.90 -1.70
CA VAL A 142 0.92 -11.94 -3.11
C VAL A 142 1.25 -10.62 -3.81
N VAL A 143 0.92 -9.47 -3.20
CA VAL A 143 1.27 -8.15 -3.74
C VAL A 143 2.79 -8.01 -3.86
N TRP A 144 3.54 -8.39 -2.83
CA TRP A 144 5.00 -8.44 -2.89
C TRP A 144 5.51 -9.31 -4.05
N ALA A 145 4.97 -10.52 -4.22
CA ALA A 145 5.38 -11.42 -5.28
C ALA A 145 5.04 -10.87 -6.67
N ILE A 146 3.88 -10.22 -6.84
CA ILE A 146 3.50 -9.55 -8.09
C ILE A 146 4.48 -8.41 -8.40
N VAL A 147 4.85 -7.60 -7.41
CA VAL A 147 5.79 -6.49 -7.65
C VAL A 147 7.19 -7.02 -7.95
N TYR A 148 7.69 -8.01 -7.20
CA TYR A 148 9.04 -8.51 -7.35
C TYR A 148 9.21 -9.46 -8.57
N TYR A 149 8.36 -10.49 -8.69
CA TYR A 149 8.46 -11.44 -9.80
C TYR A 149 7.70 -10.97 -11.05
N GLY A 150 6.63 -10.20 -10.90
CA GLY A 150 5.86 -9.69 -12.03
C GLY A 150 6.46 -8.41 -12.61
N LEU A 151 6.70 -7.38 -11.79
CA LEU A 151 7.14 -6.08 -12.31
C LEU A 151 8.67 -5.98 -12.41
N VAL A 152 9.41 -6.27 -11.33
CA VAL A 152 10.88 -6.12 -11.34
C VAL A 152 11.51 -7.07 -12.35
N ARG A 153 11.11 -8.35 -12.40
CA ARG A 153 11.66 -9.29 -13.39
C ARG A 153 11.22 -9.00 -14.82
N ALA A 154 10.01 -8.52 -15.06
CA ALA A 154 9.55 -8.25 -16.43
C ALA A 154 10.14 -6.96 -17.02
N PHE A 155 10.30 -5.91 -16.19
CA PHE A 155 10.66 -4.58 -16.68
C PHE A 155 12.06 -4.13 -16.32
N LEU A 156 12.70 -4.71 -15.30
CA LEU A 156 14.02 -4.25 -14.84
C LEU A 156 15.14 -5.27 -15.06
N ALA A 157 14.80 -6.54 -15.34
CA ALA A 157 15.78 -7.56 -15.72
C ALA A 157 16.54 -7.16 -17.00
N PRO A 158 17.83 -7.52 -17.10
CA PRO A 158 18.64 -7.27 -18.29
C PRO A 158 18.17 -8.09 -19.51
#